data_AF-A0A1J3I0L6-F1
#
_entry.id   AF-A0A1J3I0L6-F1
#
_cell.length_a   1.000
_cell.length_b   1.000
_cell.length_c   1.000
_cell.angle_alpha   90.00
_cell.angle_beta   90.00
_cell.angle_gamma   90.00
#
_symmetry.space_group_name_H-M   'P 1'
#
loop_
_entity.id
_entity.type
_entity.pdbx_description
1 polymer ?
#
loop_
_entity_poly.entity_id
_entity_poly.type
_entity_poly.pdbx_seq_one_letter_code
_entity_poly.pdbx_strand_id
1 'polypeptide(L)'
;RTVVTGRAKLGGIPVGVVAVETQTVMQMIPADPGQLDSHERVVPQAGQVWFPDSAAKTAQALMDFNREGLPLFILANWRGFSGGQRD
;
A
#
# COMPACT_ATOMS: atom_id res chain seq x y z
N ARG A 1 -1.75 4.00 -1.30
CA ARG A 1 -0.50 4.59 -0.70
C ARG A 1 -0.37 4.33 0.81
N THR A 2 -1.40 3.79 1.46
CA THR A 2 -1.49 3.55 2.90
C THR A 2 -0.52 2.48 3.45
N VAL A 3 0.28 1.86 2.58
CA VAL A 3 1.34 0.90 2.93
C VAL A 3 2.65 1.32 2.29
N VAL A 4 3.71 1.29 3.10
CA VAL A 4 5.10 1.50 2.68
C VAL A 4 5.80 0.14 2.63
N THR A 5 6.49 -0.13 1.53
CA THR A 5 7.24 -1.38 1.31
C THR A 5 8.65 -1.00 0.88
N GLY A 6 9.66 -1.67 1.42
CA GLY A 6 11.05 -1.36 1.10
C GLY A 6 12.03 -2.41 1.56
N ARG A 7 13.31 -2.19 1.24
CA ARG A 7 14.43 -3.01 1.72
C ARG A 7 15.25 -2.19 2.71
N ALA A 8 15.78 -2.86 3.73
CA ALA A 8 16.61 -2.24 4.76
C ALA A 8 17.75 -3.18 5.16
N LYS A 9 18.59 -2.74 6.11
CA LYS A 9 19.56 -3.60 6.80
C LYS A 9 19.32 -3.54 8.30
N LEU A 10 19.27 -4.70 8.95
CA LEU A 10 19.20 -4.83 10.41
C LEU A 10 20.45 -5.56 10.89
N GLY A 11 21.32 -4.86 11.62
CA GLY A 11 22.61 -5.43 12.04
C GLY A 11 23.50 -5.88 10.87
N GLY A 12 23.37 -5.24 9.70
CA GLY A 12 24.09 -5.60 8.47
C GLY A 12 23.38 -6.66 7.60
N ILE A 13 22.35 -7.34 8.10
CA ILE A 13 21.58 -8.34 7.36
C ILE A 13 20.53 -7.65 6.49
N PRO A 14 20.46 -7.91 5.17
CA PRO A 14 19.43 -7.34 4.31
C PRO A 14 18.05 -7.94 4.64
N VAL A 15 17.02 -7.08 4.70
CA VAL A 15 15.66 -7.47 5.05
C VAL A 15 14.63 -6.76 4.18
N GLY A 16 13.48 -7.39 3.96
CA GLY A 16 12.26 -6.75 3.46
C GLY A 16 11.48 -6.14 4.61
N VAL A 17 10.88 -4.97 4.39
CA VAL A 17 10.08 -4.24 5.39
C VAL A 17 8.75 -3.83 4.78
N VAL A 18 7.67 -4.09 5.52
CA VAL A 18 6.33 -3.55 5.26
C VAL A 18 5.89 -2.74 6.48
N ALA A 19 5.49 -1.49 6.28
CA ALA A 19 5.01 -0.59 7.33
C ALA A 19 3.71 0.09 6.90
N VAL A 20 2.94 0.52 7.90
CA VAL A 20 1.60 1.09 7.71
C VAL A 20 1.65 2.61 7.85
N GLU A 21 1.06 3.32 6.90
CA GLU A 21 0.87 4.76 7.01
C GLU A 21 -0.31 5.04 7.96
N THR A 22 -0.11 5.94 8.91
CA THR A 22 -1.12 6.31 9.92
C THR A 22 -1.91 7.54 9.52
N GLN A 23 -1.34 8.40 8.67
CA GLN A 23 -2.02 9.59 8.18
C GLN A 23 -2.96 9.25 7.02
N THR A 24 -4.05 10.01 6.89
CA THR A 24 -4.90 9.93 5.71
C THR A 24 -4.11 10.35 4.48
N VAL A 25 -4.17 9.54 3.43
CA VAL A 25 -3.48 9.81 2.17
C VAL A 25 -4.49 10.19 1.09
N MET A 26 -4.17 11.21 0.30
CA MET A 26 -4.97 11.58 -0.86
C MET A 26 -4.54 10.75 -2.08
N GLN A 27 -5.44 9.92 -2.59
CA GLN A 27 -5.29 9.24 -3.86
C GLN A 27 -5.81 10.14 -4.97
N MET A 28 -4.94 10.54 -5.90
CA MET A 28 -5.34 11.25 -7.10
C MET A 28 -5.57 10.23 -8.22
N ILE A 29 -6.78 10.21 -8.75
CA ILE A 29 -7.18 9.42 -9.89
C ILE A 29 -7.22 10.38 -11.08
N PRO A 30 -6.34 10.22 -12.08
CA PRO A 30 -6.30 11.12 -13.22
C PRO A 30 -7.59 11.00 -14.05
N ALA A 31 -7.92 12.08 -14.77
CA ALA A 31 -8.97 12.01 -15.77
C ALA A 31 -8.59 11.02 -16.87
N ASP A 32 -9.58 10.30 -17.39
CA ASP A 32 -9.44 9.40 -18.54
C ASP A 32 -9.68 10.19 -19.84
N PRO A 33 -8.65 10.37 -20.69
CA PRO A 33 -8.80 11.09 -21.96
C PRO A 33 -9.78 10.42 -22.94
N GLY A 34 -10.07 9.12 -22.78
CA GLY A 34 -11.00 8.39 -23.62
C GLY A 34 -12.48 8.59 -23.25
N GLN A 35 -12.75 9.26 -22.12
CA GLN A 35 -14.09 9.45 -21.58
C GLN A 35 -14.38 10.95 -21.39
N LEU A 36 -15.32 11.49 -22.18
CA LEU A 36 -15.60 12.93 -22.26
C LEU A 36 -16.07 13.55 -20.93
N ASP A 37 -16.74 12.78 -20.07
CA ASP A 37 -17.22 13.22 -18.75
C ASP A 37 -16.21 12.95 -17.61
N SER A 38 -15.03 12.42 -17.94
CA SER A 38 -13.99 12.13 -16.96
C SER A 38 -13.32 13.39 -16.44
N HIS A 39 -13.03 13.40 -15.15
CA HIS A 39 -12.34 14.48 -14.46
C HIS A 39 -11.42 13.89 -13.39
N GLU A 40 -10.40 14.66 -13.01
CA GLU A 40 -9.52 14.26 -11.92
C GLU A 40 -10.31 14.14 -10.61
N ARG A 41 -10.09 13.05 -9.89
CA ARG A 41 -10.74 12.78 -8.61
C ARG A 41 -9.70 12.63 -7.51
N VAL A 42 -9.92 13.32 -6.40
CA VAL A 42 -9.11 13.19 -5.18
C VAL A 42 -9.92 12.42 -4.15
N VAL A 43 -9.46 11.21 -3.82
CA VAL A 43 -10.14 10.31 -2.87
C VAL A 43 -9.30 10.17 -1.60
N PRO A 44 -9.84 10.51 -0.41
CA PRO A 44 -9.15 10.29 0.84
C PRO A 44 -9.14 8.80 1.20
N GLN A 45 -7.96 8.25 1.44
CA GLN A 45 -7.75 6.91 1.97
C GLN A 45 -7.31 7.03 3.43
N ALA A 46 -8.10 6.48 4.35
CA ALA A 46 -7.75 6.47 5.77
C ALA A 46 -6.44 5.70 6.03
N GLY A 47 -5.57 6.25 6.88
CA GLY A 47 -4.42 5.51 7.39
C GLY A 47 -4.87 4.26 8.14
N GLN A 48 -3.96 3.30 8.34
CA GLN A 48 -4.22 2.05 9.05
C GLN A 48 -5.28 1.14 8.41
N VAL A 49 -5.68 1.38 7.16
CA VAL A 49 -6.68 0.56 6.45
C VAL A 49 -6.08 -0.02 5.18
N TRP A 50 -6.38 -1.29 4.93
CA TRP A 50 -6.10 -1.91 3.63
C TRP A 50 -7.21 -1.61 2.63
N PHE A 51 -6.90 -0.78 1.65
CA PHE A 51 -7.62 -0.63 0.38
C PHE A 51 -7.13 -1.63 -0.66
N PRO A 52 -7.87 -1.89 -1.76
CA PRO A 52 -7.46 -2.85 -2.80
C PRO A 52 -6.05 -2.61 -3.34
N ASP A 53 -5.69 -1.36 -3.62
CA ASP A 53 -4.35 -0.97 -4.10
C ASP A 53 -3.26 -1.33 -3.08
N SER A 54 -3.52 -1.03 -1.81
CA SER A 54 -2.57 -1.26 -0.72
C SER A 54 -2.43 -2.74 -0.36
N ALA A 55 -3.52 -3.52 -0.39
CA ALA A 55 -3.50 -4.96 -0.15
C ALA A 55 -2.76 -5.69 -1.29
N ALA A 56 -3.04 -5.33 -2.55
CA ALA A 56 -2.32 -5.84 -3.71
C ALA A 56 -0.83 -5.50 -3.65
N LYS A 57 -0.49 -4.25 -3.28
CA LYS A 57 0.90 -3.83 -3.08
C LYS A 57 1.61 -4.65 -1.98
N THR A 58 0.94 -4.89 -0.84
CA THR A 58 1.48 -5.76 0.21
C THR A 58 1.74 -7.16 -0.32
N ALA A 59 0.76 -7.77 -1.00
CA ALA A 59 0.90 -9.12 -1.56
C ALA A 59 2.07 -9.22 -2.56
N GLN A 60 2.20 -8.25 -3.47
CA GLN A 60 3.31 -8.18 -4.42
C GLN A 60 4.67 -8.12 -3.69
N ALA A 61 4.80 -7.23 -2.69
CA ALA A 61 6.04 -7.10 -1.94
C ALA A 61 6.41 -8.39 -1.19
N LEU A 62 5.43 -9.10 -0.60
CA LEU A 62 5.65 -10.39 0.05
C LEU A 62 6.22 -11.42 -0.93
N MET A 63 5.62 -11.51 -2.13
CA MET A 63 6.09 -12.44 -3.16
C MET A 63 7.50 -12.11 -3.64
N ASP A 64 7.80 -10.82 -3.83
CA ASP A 64 9.12 -10.37 -4.29
C ASP A 64 10.20 -10.64 -3.24
N PHE A 65 9.96 -10.30 -1.97
CA PHE A 65 10.91 -10.58 -0.90
C PHE A 65 11.14 -12.08 -0.69
N ASN A 66 10.09 -12.89 -0.85
CA ASN A 66 10.22 -14.35 -0.79
C ASN A 66 11.08 -14.90 -1.94
N ARG A 67 10.90 -14.38 -3.17
CA ARG A 67 11.75 -14.75 -4.32
C ARG A 67 13.21 -14.33 -4.13
N GLU A 68 13.45 -13.23 -3.44
CA GLU A 68 14.80 -12.76 -3.09
C GLU A 68 15.41 -13.49 -1.89
N GLY A 69 14.63 -14.32 -1.18
CA GLY A 69 15.08 -15.01 0.04
C GLY A 69 15.37 -14.06 1.21
N LEU A 70 14.76 -12.86 1.22
CA LEU A 70 14.97 -11.88 2.28
C LEU A 70 14.10 -12.21 3.50
N PRO A 71 14.65 -12.16 4.74
CA PRO A 71 13.84 -12.10 5.94
C PRO A 71 12.90 -10.90 5.89
N LEU A 72 11.68 -11.07 6.37
CA LEU A 72 10.63 -10.07 6.30
C LEU A 72 10.23 -9.55 7.68
N PHE A 73 10.15 -8.23 7.81
CA PHE A 73 9.61 -7.55 8.98
C PHE A 73 8.34 -6.77 8.61
N ILE A 74 7.27 -7.00 9.36
CA ILE A 74 5.99 -6.29 9.20
C ILE A 74 5.74 -5.46 10.46
N LEU A 75 5.79 -4.14 10.33
CA LEU A 75 5.39 -3.19 11.37
C LEU A 75 3.88 -3.00 11.32
N ALA A 76 3.15 -3.99 11.83
CA ALA A 76 1.71 -4.07 11.72
C ALA A 76 1.02 -2.98 12.56
N ASN A 77 0.12 -2.24 11.92
CA ASN A 77 -0.72 -1.22 12.56
C ASN A 77 -2.01 -1.00 11.75
N TRP A 78 -2.61 -2.08 11.22
CA TRP A 78 -3.88 -2.02 10.50
C TRP A 78 -5.06 -2.21 11.45
N ARG A 79 -6.13 -1.45 11.21
CA ARG A 79 -7.44 -1.61 11.87
C ARG A 79 -8.34 -2.61 11.14
N GLY A 80 -8.03 -2.91 9.88
CA GLY A 80 -8.77 -3.86 9.05
C GLY A 80 -8.69 -3.54 7.56
N PHE A 81 -9.52 -4.22 6.78
CA PHE A 81 -9.75 -3.94 5.37
C PHE A 81 -10.82 -2.85 5.21
N SER A 82 -10.75 -2.11 4.10
CA SER A 82 -11.84 -1.21 3.74
C SER A 82 -13.09 -2.03 3.42
N GLY A 83 -14.22 -1.64 3.99
CA GLY A 83 -15.52 -2.31 3.82
C GLY A 83 -16.55 -1.43 3.12
N GLY A 84 -16.11 -0.36 2.45
CA GLY A 84 -17.01 0.49 1.67
C GLY A 84 -17.56 -0.25 0.46
N GLN A 85 -18.79 0.07 0.05
CA GLN A 85 -19.46 -0.58 -1.10
C GLN A 85 -18.70 -0.41 -2.43
N ARG A 86 -17.72 0.48 -2.49
CA ARG A 86 -16.91 0.80 -3.68
C ARG A 86 -15.45 0.35 -3.58
N ASP A 87 -15.05 -0.23 -2.44
CA ASP A 87 -13.70 -0.72 -2.22
C ASP A 87 -13.60 -2.21 -2.58
#